data_AF-A0A2N1XK50-F1
#
_entry.id   AF-A0A2N1XK50-F1
#
_cell.length_a   1.000
_cell.length_b   1.000
_cell.length_c   1.000
_cell.angle_alpha   90.00
_cell.angle_beta   90.00
_cell.angle_gamma   90.00
#
_symmetry.space_group_name_H-M   'P 1'
#
loop_
_entity.id
_entity.type
_entity.pdbx_description
1 polymer ?
#
loop_
_entity_poly.entity_id
_entity_poly.type
_entity_poly.pdbx_seq_one_letter_code
_entity_poly.pdbx_strand_id
1 'polypeptide(L)'
;MNPMNWLLLPGLVLALFALVLLFGRSGRWLRRLLGLICMVLALLLAALGVSLRQYLRLDQDLPVATLEATSIGPQRFAVLVHDANGDTRRFEVLGDEWQLDARVLRWQLPALLAGVPPLYRLERLSGRYRDIDQEREAARSVFALRNRNALDLIALQQQYPQWLPFVDTRYGSGAYLPLIDGGRYEVMLHPRGGLVARGSDDFTRQALDDGE
;
A
#
# COMPACT_ATOMS: atom_id res chain seq x y z
N MET A 1 -11.10 19.52 11.45
CA MET A 1 -11.15 18.70 12.68
C MET A 1 -10.27 17.47 12.48
N ASN A 2 -9.36 17.13 13.42
CA ASN A 2 -8.48 15.97 13.25
C ASN A 2 -9.31 14.67 13.20
N PRO A 3 -9.11 13.79 12.19
CA PRO A 3 -9.82 12.50 12.07
C PRO A 3 -9.49 11.55 13.24
N MET A 4 -8.38 11.79 13.92
CA MET A 4 -8.01 11.19 15.21
C MET A 4 -9.12 11.33 16.25
N ASN A 5 -9.80 12.49 16.31
CA ASN A 5 -10.83 12.75 17.31
C ASN A 5 -12.10 11.93 17.03
N TRP A 6 -12.36 11.52 15.79
CA TRP A 6 -13.51 10.70 15.44
C TRP A 6 -13.40 9.24 15.86
N LEU A 7 -12.20 8.73 16.12
CA LEU A 7 -11.99 7.39 16.68
C LEU A 7 -11.76 7.44 18.20
N LEU A 8 -11.05 8.47 18.68
CA LEU A 8 -10.78 8.64 20.10
C LEU A 8 -12.02 9.04 20.90
N LEU A 9 -12.92 9.85 20.36
CA LEU A 9 -14.17 10.23 21.06
C LEU A 9 -15.10 9.03 21.31
N PRO A 10 -15.47 8.20 20.31
CA PRO A 10 -16.29 7.03 20.58
C PRO A 10 -15.56 5.97 21.40
N GLY A 11 -14.23 5.81 21.24
CA GLY A 11 -13.43 4.91 22.08
C GLY A 11 -13.41 5.35 23.55
N LEU A 12 -13.30 6.65 23.82
CA LEU A 12 -13.33 7.23 25.16
C LEU A 12 -14.74 7.13 25.79
N VAL A 13 -15.79 7.36 25.00
CA VAL A 13 -17.18 7.18 25.45
C VAL A 13 -17.47 5.71 25.80
N LEU A 14 -17.02 4.76 24.97
CA LEU A 14 -17.13 3.33 25.25
C LEU A 14 -16.34 2.90 26.48
N ALA A 15 -15.13 3.43 26.68
CA ALA A 15 -14.31 3.16 27.86
C ALA A 15 -14.97 3.68 29.15
N LEU A 16 -15.51 4.91 29.13
CA LEU A 16 -16.28 5.48 30.25
C LEU A 16 -17.55 4.66 30.53
N PHE A 17 -18.26 4.22 29.49
CA PHE A 17 -19.46 3.40 29.63
C PHE A 17 -19.14 2.00 30.22
N ALA A 18 -18.04 1.39 29.79
CA ALA A 18 -17.55 0.12 30.35
C ALA A 18 -17.15 0.25 31.83
N LEU A 19 -16.50 1.36 32.21
CA LEU A 19 -16.11 1.65 33.59
C LEU A 19 -17.33 1.77 34.52
N VAL A 20 -18.37 2.48 34.08
CA VAL A 20 -19.65 2.63 34.81
C VAL A 20 -20.39 1.29 34.96
N LEU A 21 -20.31 0.42 33.95
CA LEU A 21 -20.93 -0.92 33.98
C LEU A 21 -20.19 -1.89 34.92
N LEU A 22 -18.86 -1.79 35.01
CA LEU A 22 -18.03 -2.67 35.85
C LEU A 22 -18.07 -2.28 37.34
N PHE A 23 -18.15 -0.99 37.68
CA PHE A 23 -18.12 -0.49 39.06
C PHE A 23 -19.49 -0.24 39.71
N GLY A 24 -20.61 -0.42 38.99
CA GLY A 24 -21.95 -0.26 39.56
C GLY A 24 -22.35 -1.40 40.53
N ARG A 25 -22.71 -1.05 41.77
CA ARG A 25 -22.98 -1.93 42.95
C ARG A 25 -24.07 -3.01 42.83
N SER A 26 -24.70 -3.25 41.68
CA SER A 26 -25.78 -4.23 41.53
C SER A 26 -25.44 -5.36 40.55
N GLY A 27 -25.44 -6.58 41.08
CA GLY A 27 -25.03 -7.80 40.41
C GLY A 27 -25.99 -8.23 39.31
N ARG A 28 -25.48 -8.28 38.08
CA ARG A 28 -25.84 -9.26 37.05
C ARG A 28 -24.55 -9.58 36.31
N TRP A 29 -24.09 -10.82 36.39
CA TRP A 29 -22.94 -11.36 35.64
C TRP A 29 -22.93 -10.95 34.15
N LEU A 30 -24.14 -10.79 33.59
CA LEU A 30 -24.37 -10.26 32.24
C LEU A 30 -23.85 -8.82 32.01
N ARG A 31 -23.94 -7.91 33.00
CA ARG A 31 -23.35 -6.56 32.91
C ARG A 31 -21.82 -6.58 32.94
N ARG A 32 -21.22 -7.52 33.69
CA ARG A 32 -19.76 -7.69 33.74
C ARG A 32 -19.22 -8.26 32.42
N LEU A 33 -19.91 -9.24 31.84
CA LEU A 33 -19.61 -9.75 30.49
C LEU A 33 -19.72 -8.63 29.43
N LEU A 34 -20.80 -7.85 29.48
CA LEU A 34 -21.02 -6.75 28.52
C LEU A 34 -19.96 -5.65 28.67
N GLY A 35 -19.58 -5.30 29.91
CA GLY A 35 -18.48 -4.37 30.17
C GLY A 35 -17.13 -4.86 29.66
N LEU A 36 -16.84 -6.16 29.79
CA LEU A 36 -15.61 -6.77 29.30
C LEU A 36 -15.55 -6.78 27.76
N ILE A 37 -16.66 -7.07 27.09
CA ILE A 37 -16.77 -6.95 25.62
C ILE A 37 -16.54 -5.52 25.16
N CYS A 38 -17.16 -4.52 25.81
CA CYS A 38 -16.95 -3.11 25.48
C CYS A 38 -15.50 -2.67 25.72
N MET A 39 -14.85 -3.16 26.78
CA MET A 39 -13.44 -2.88 27.08
C MET A 39 -12.51 -3.46 26.00
N VAL A 40 -12.72 -4.70 25.58
CA VAL A 40 -11.96 -5.32 24.48
C VAL A 40 -12.16 -4.55 23.18
N LEU A 41 -13.40 -4.14 22.88
CA LEU A 41 -13.70 -3.36 21.69
C LEU A 41 -13.02 -1.97 21.71
N ALA A 42 -12.99 -1.30 22.87
CA ALA A 42 -12.29 -0.03 23.05
C ALA A 42 -10.78 -0.20 22.89
N LEU A 43 -10.20 -1.30 23.41
CA LEU A 43 -8.78 -1.60 23.25
C LEU A 43 -8.43 -1.86 21.78
N LEU A 44 -9.28 -2.59 21.05
CA LEU A 44 -9.13 -2.84 19.62
C LEU A 44 -9.22 -1.53 18.82
N LEU A 45 -10.19 -0.67 19.11
CA LEU A 45 -10.33 0.64 18.46
C LEU A 45 -9.14 1.56 18.76
N ALA A 46 -8.62 1.54 19.98
CA ALA A 46 -7.43 2.30 20.36
C ALA A 46 -6.16 1.76 19.69
N ALA A 47 -5.98 0.43 19.64
CA ALA A 47 -4.88 -0.20 18.92
C ALA A 47 -4.94 0.13 17.42
N LEU A 48 -6.13 0.06 16.81
CA LEU A 48 -6.36 0.50 15.43
C LEU A 48 -6.05 1.99 15.26
N GLY A 49 -6.48 2.85 16.18
CA GLY A 49 -6.19 4.30 16.14
C GLY A 49 -4.69 4.62 16.27
N VAL A 50 -3.96 3.88 17.11
CA VAL A 50 -2.50 4.00 17.24
C VAL A 50 -1.79 3.47 16.00
N SER A 51 -2.24 2.35 15.44
CA SER A 51 -1.74 1.88 14.13
C SER A 51 -2.01 2.91 13.04
N LEU A 52 -3.15 3.61 13.08
CA LEU A 52 -3.51 4.65 12.12
C LEU A 52 -2.71 5.96 12.28
N ARG A 53 -2.08 6.23 13.45
CA ARG A 53 -1.16 7.38 13.63
C ARG A 53 0.06 7.32 12.72
N GLN A 54 0.44 6.13 12.26
CA GLN A 54 1.56 5.93 11.35
C GLN A 54 1.23 6.29 9.89
N TYR A 55 -0.03 6.63 9.57
CA TYR A 55 -0.48 6.86 8.20
C TYR A 55 -0.66 8.36 7.93
N LEU A 56 0.27 8.90 7.12
CA LEU A 56 0.33 10.30 6.69
C LEU A 56 -0.93 10.70 5.88
N ARG A 57 -1.40 11.93 6.07
CA ARG A 57 -2.49 12.54 5.27
C ARG A 57 -2.01 12.81 3.84
N LEU A 58 -2.83 12.52 2.83
CA LEU A 58 -2.54 12.82 1.42
C LEU A 58 -3.55 13.81 0.85
N ASP A 59 -3.07 15.00 0.50
CA ASP A 59 -3.69 15.89 -0.51
C ASP A 59 -2.88 15.84 -1.84
N GLN A 60 -1.82 15.03 -1.93
CA GLN A 60 -0.88 14.98 -3.07
C GLN A 60 -0.50 13.52 -3.41
N ASP A 61 -0.03 13.30 -4.65
CA ASP A 61 0.46 12.02 -5.13
C ASP A 61 1.54 11.45 -4.20
N LEU A 62 1.36 10.22 -3.74
CA LEU A 62 2.26 9.61 -2.77
C LEU A 62 3.46 8.98 -3.49
N PRO A 63 4.71 9.40 -3.23
CA PRO A 63 5.86 8.63 -3.69
C PRO A 63 5.82 7.25 -3.03
N VAL A 64 5.67 6.20 -3.84
CA VAL A 64 5.58 4.81 -3.35
C VAL A 64 6.89 4.05 -3.52
N ALA A 65 7.68 4.40 -4.53
CA ALA A 65 9.02 3.85 -4.73
C ALA A 65 9.86 4.77 -5.60
N THR A 66 11.18 4.75 -5.39
CA THR A 66 12.13 5.24 -6.38
C THR A 66 12.94 4.08 -6.93
N LEU A 67 13.27 4.14 -8.22
CA LEU A 67 14.07 3.13 -8.89
C LEU A 67 15.30 3.77 -9.50
N GLU A 68 16.45 3.11 -9.37
CA GLU A 68 17.67 3.47 -10.07
C GLU A 68 18.10 2.30 -10.94
N ALA A 69 18.28 2.53 -12.24
CA ALA A 69 18.70 1.51 -13.19
C ALA A 69 20.16 1.74 -13.59
N THR A 70 20.94 0.67 -13.60
CA THR A 70 22.32 0.67 -14.09
C THR A 70 22.51 -0.51 -15.03
N SER A 71 23.02 -0.25 -16.22
CA SER A 71 23.31 -1.29 -17.19
C SER A 71 24.45 -2.19 -16.69
N ILE A 72 24.24 -3.50 -16.76
CA ILE A 72 25.26 -4.51 -16.42
C ILE A 72 25.53 -5.46 -17.60
N GLY A 73 24.87 -5.25 -18.75
CA GLY A 73 25.04 -6.03 -19.96
C GLY A 73 23.93 -5.75 -20.98
N PRO A 74 23.95 -6.42 -22.14
CA PRO A 74 22.92 -6.27 -23.16
C PRO A 74 21.55 -6.67 -22.61
N GLN A 75 20.59 -5.72 -22.59
CA GLN A 75 19.24 -5.91 -22.04
C GLN A 75 19.25 -6.48 -20.60
N ARG A 76 20.28 -6.13 -19.82
CA ARG A 76 20.46 -6.56 -18.43
C ARG A 76 20.78 -5.34 -17.58
N PHE A 77 19.93 -5.10 -16.59
CA PHE A 77 20.04 -3.94 -15.72
C PHE A 77 20.00 -4.36 -14.26
N ALA A 78 20.89 -3.79 -13.45
CA ALA A 78 20.73 -3.79 -12.01
C ALA A 78 19.77 -2.66 -11.64
N VAL A 79 18.62 -3.02 -11.07
CA VAL A 79 17.59 -2.07 -10.61
C VAL A 79 17.58 -2.04 -9.09
N LEU A 80 17.91 -0.88 -8.52
CA LEU A 80 17.77 -0.59 -7.10
C LEU A 80 16.36 -0.04 -6.87
N VAL A 81 15.58 -0.68 -5.99
CA VAL A 81 14.26 -0.22 -5.59
C VAL A 81 14.33 0.26 -4.16
N HIS A 82 14.01 1.52 -3.94
CA HIS A 82 13.80 2.09 -2.62
C HIS A 82 12.30 2.19 -2.35
N ASP A 83 11.82 1.47 -1.35
CA ASP A 83 10.43 1.52 -0.89
C ASP A 83 10.22 2.76 0.00
N ALA A 84 8.99 3.25 0.09
CA ALA A 84 8.60 4.35 0.99
C ALA A 84 8.93 4.07 2.47
N ASN A 85 9.11 2.80 2.85
CA ASN A 85 9.51 2.38 4.19
C ASN A 85 11.03 2.50 4.46
N GLY A 86 11.83 2.93 3.47
CA GLY A 86 13.28 3.05 3.57
C GLY A 86 14.04 1.75 3.25
N ASP A 87 13.33 0.65 2.99
CA ASP A 87 13.94 -0.61 2.55
C ASP A 87 14.47 -0.46 1.12
N THR A 88 15.74 -0.81 0.93
CA THR A 88 16.39 -0.81 -0.38
C THR A 88 16.69 -2.23 -0.81
N ARG A 89 16.25 -2.62 -2.01
CA ARG A 89 16.49 -3.95 -2.59
C ARG A 89 17.03 -3.82 -3.99
N ARG A 90 18.06 -4.61 -4.32
CA ARG A 90 18.65 -4.68 -5.65
C ARG A 90 18.13 -5.91 -6.38
N PHE A 91 17.71 -5.72 -7.62
CA PHE A 91 17.22 -6.77 -8.51
C PHE A 91 17.97 -6.73 -9.85
N GLU A 92 18.05 -7.88 -10.50
CA GLU A 92 18.60 -7.98 -11.85
C GLU A 92 17.45 -8.13 -12.84
N VAL A 93 17.15 -7.06 -13.57
CA VAL A 93 16.04 -6.99 -14.50
C VAL A 93 16.53 -7.20 -15.93
N LEU A 94 15.86 -8.10 -16.64
CA LEU A 94 16.10 -8.45 -18.03
C LEU A 94 15.04 -7.78 -18.91
N GLY A 95 15.45 -7.08 -19.96
CA GLY A 95 14.54 -6.42 -20.88
C GLY A 95 14.95 -5.01 -21.28
N ASP A 96 14.04 -4.34 -21.97
CA ASP A 96 14.16 -2.96 -22.45
C ASP A 96 13.37 -1.98 -21.56
N GLU A 97 12.42 -2.48 -20.78
CA GLU A 97 11.57 -1.70 -19.87
C GLU A 97 11.46 -2.42 -18.53
N TRP A 98 11.25 -1.64 -17.47
CA TRP A 98 10.85 -2.17 -16.18
C TRP A 98 9.35 -1.93 -15.98
N GLN A 99 8.69 -2.82 -15.23
CA GLN A 99 7.31 -2.69 -14.82
C GLN A 99 7.19 -2.94 -13.31
N LEU A 100 6.56 -2.01 -12.61
CA LEU A 100 6.23 -2.13 -11.20
C LEU A 100 4.71 -2.23 -11.04
N ASP A 101 4.26 -3.35 -10.46
CA ASP A 101 2.85 -3.58 -10.17
C ASP A 101 2.57 -3.36 -8.68
N ALA A 102 1.47 -2.67 -8.39
CA ALA A 102 0.93 -2.51 -7.05
C ALA A 102 -0.55 -2.87 -7.02
N ARG A 103 -0.99 -3.32 -5.84
CA ARG A 103 -2.40 -3.53 -5.55
C ARG A 103 -2.87 -2.45 -4.59
N VAL A 104 -3.99 -1.82 -4.95
CA VAL A 104 -4.61 -0.78 -4.13
C VAL A 104 -5.93 -1.31 -3.55
N LEU A 105 -6.10 -1.11 -2.25
CA LEU A 105 -7.33 -1.36 -1.53
C LEU A 105 -7.98 -0.01 -1.25
N ARG A 106 -9.19 0.16 -1.78
CA ARG A 106 -10.03 1.33 -1.53
C ARG A 106 -11.07 0.99 -0.50
N TRP A 107 -11.45 2.00 0.27
CA TRP A 107 -12.54 1.90 1.22
C TRP A 107 -13.86 2.25 0.53
N GLN A 108 -14.96 1.66 0.96
CA GLN A 108 -16.31 2.09 0.63
C GLN A 108 -16.83 3.09 1.67
N LEU A 109 -17.96 3.73 1.37
CA LEU A 109 -18.71 4.48 2.36
C LEU A 109 -19.18 3.54 3.49
N PRO A 110 -19.12 3.94 4.77
CA PRO A 110 -18.75 5.25 5.29
C PRO A 110 -17.25 5.44 5.60
N ALA A 111 -16.40 4.43 5.41
CA ALA A 111 -14.97 4.51 5.74
C ALA A 111 -14.22 5.59 4.90
N LEU A 112 -14.68 5.86 3.67
CA LEU A 112 -14.23 7.04 2.91
C LEU A 112 -14.55 8.37 3.61
N LEU A 113 -15.76 8.52 4.17
CA LEU A 113 -16.14 9.73 4.91
C LEU A 113 -15.38 9.87 6.22
N ALA A 114 -14.96 8.76 6.82
CA ALA A 114 -14.08 8.74 7.98
C ALA A 114 -12.63 9.17 7.66
N GLY A 115 -12.31 9.42 6.39
CA GLY A 115 -10.99 9.88 5.96
C GLY A 115 -9.91 8.81 6.04
N VAL A 116 -10.28 7.52 5.94
CA VAL A 116 -9.30 6.43 5.94
C VAL A 116 -8.54 6.45 4.60
N PRO A 117 -7.20 6.58 4.60
CA PRO A 117 -6.43 6.62 3.36
C PRO A 117 -6.46 5.27 2.65
N PRO A 118 -6.41 5.24 1.30
CA PRO A 118 -6.32 3.99 0.56
C PRO A 118 -5.04 3.23 0.94
N LEU A 119 -5.14 1.91 1.08
CA LEU A 119 -3.97 1.08 1.37
C LEU A 119 -3.37 0.61 0.04
N TYR A 120 -2.04 0.53 -0.02
CA TYR A 120 -1.34 0.00 -1.19
C TYR A 120 -0.31 -1.03 -0.79
N ARG A 121 0.08 -1.85 -1.76
CA ARG A 121 1.16 -2.81 -1.62
C ARG A 121 1.83 -3.05 -2.97
N LEU A 122 3.16 -2.98 -3.00
CA LEU A 122 3.95 -3.39 -4.16
C LEU A 122 3.90 -4.92 -4.28
N GLU A 123 3.49 -5.41 -5.44
CA GLU A 123 3.32 -6.85 -5.70
C GLU A 123 4.58 -7.43 -6.32
N ARG A 124 5.03 -6.85 -7.45
CA ARG A 124 6.16 -7.36 -8.21
C ARG A 124 6.85 -6.29 -9.04
N LEU A 125 8.15 -6.50 -9.24
CA LEU A 125 8.96 -5.84 -10.26
C LEU A 125 9.24 -6.85 -11.37
N SER A 126 9.02 -6.48 -12.62
CA SER A 126 9.35 -7.30 -13.78
C SER A 126 10.07 -6.50 -14.85
N GLY A 127 10.82 -7.20 -15.69
CA GLY A 127 11.34 -6.64 -16.93
C GLY A 127 10.44 -7.00 -18.11
N ARG A 128 10.42 -6.16 -19.14
CA ARG A 128 9.67 -6.35 -20.38
C ARG A 128 10.57 -6.08 -21.57
N TYR A 129 10.38 -6.85 -22.61
CA TYR A 129 10.95 -6.62 -23.93
C TYR A 129 9.93 -5.87 -24.79
N ARG A 130 10.40 -4.91 -25.61
CA ARG A 130 9.51 -4.19 -26.55
C ARG A 130 9.07 -5.08 -27.70
N ASP A 131 9.98 -5.94 -28.16
CA ASP A 131 9.72 -6.90 -29.21
C ASP A 131 8.86 -8.07 -28.70
N ILE A 132 7.76 -8.36 -29.41
CA ILE A 132 6.78 -9.36 -28.99
C ILE A 132 7.34 -10.78 -29.09
N ASP A 133 8.14 -11.07 -30.11
CA ASP A 133 8.72 -12.38 -30.32
C ASP A 133 9.81 -12.63 -29.26
N GLN A 134 10.61 -11.60 -28.97
CA GLN A 134 11.56 -11.62 -27.87
C GLN A 134 10.88 -11.79 -26.50
N GLU A 135 9.80 -11.07 -26.22
CA GLU A 135 9.05 -11.19 -24.94
C GLU A 135 8.50 -12.61 -24.74
N ARG A 136 8.24 -13.36 -25.82
CA ARG A 136 7.75 -14.75 -25.76
C ARG A 136 8.87 -15.75 -25.50
N GLU A 137 10.02 -15.57 -26.11
CA GLU A 137 11.09 -16.58 -26.14
C GLU A 137 12.22 -16.30 -25.14
N ALA A 138 12.49 -15.04 -24.82
CA ALA A 138 13.58 -14.64 -23.95
C ALA A 138 13.31 -14.93 -22.47
N ALA A 139 14.38 -15.00 -21.69
CA ALA A 139 14.30 -15.20 -20.24
C ALA A 139 13.63 -13.99 -19.56
N ARG A 140 12.56 -14.24 -18.81
CA ARG A 140 11.85 -13.20 -18.07
C ARG A 140 12.38 -13.05 -16.64
N SER A 141 12.57 -11.81 -16.21
CA SER A 141 12.85 -11.49 -14.81
C SER A 141 11.60 -11.00 -14.11
N VAL A 142 11.15 -11.71 -13.07
CA VAL A 142 10.00 -11.32 -12.25
C VAL A 142 10.35 -11.54 -10.77
N PHE A 143 10.30 -10.46 -10.00
CA PHE A 143 10.63 -10.47 -8.58
C PHE A 143 9.42 -10.08 -7.75
N ALA A 144 9.07 -10.92 -6.77
CA ALA A 144 8.04 -10.60 -5.81
C ALA A 144 8.56 -9.54 -4.82
N LEU A 145 7.85 -8.41 -4.71
CA LEU A 145 8.18 -7.35 -3.75
C LEU A 145 7.45 -7.53 -2.41
N ARG A 146 6.44 -8.40 -2.38
CA ARG A 146 5.64 -8.72 -1.19
C ARG A 146 6.49 -9.27 -0.04
N ASN A 147 6.34 -8.66 1.13
CA ASN A 147 6.80 -9.23 2.39
C ASN A 147 5.91 -10.42 2.77
N ARG A 148 6.48 -11.64 2.84
CA ARG A 148 5.72 -12.87 3.17
C ARG A 148 5.10 -12.86 4.57
N ASN A 149 5.59 -12.03 5.47
CA ASN A 149 5.16 -12.01 6.87
C ASN A 149 4.03 -11.01 7.16
N ALA A 150 3.61 -10.20 6.18
CA ALA A 150 2.52 -9.25 6.36
C ALA A 150 1.16 -9.92 6.15
N LEU A 151 0.24 -9.74 7.11
CA LEU A 151 -1.17 -10.14 6.96
C LEU A 151 -1.74 -9.56 5.66
N ASP A 152 -2.26 -10.44 4.81
CA ASP A 152 -2.87 -10.05 3.54
C ASP A 152 -4.34 -9.71 3.75
N LEU A 153 -4.62 -8.45 4.10
CA LEU A 153 -5.97 -7.92 4.25
C LEU A 153 -6.80 -8.10 2.97
N ILE A 154 -6.16 -8.11 1.81
CA ILE A 154 -6.83 -8.29 0.52
C ILE A 154 -7.23 -9.75 0.37
N ALA A 155 -6.35 -10.70 0.69
CA ALA A 155 -6.71 -12.12 0.71
C ALA A 155 -7.81 -12.42 1.74
N LEU A 156 -7.75 -11.78 2.92
CA LEU A 156 -8.76 -11.95 3.97
C LEU A 156 -10.13 -11.42 3.52
N GLN A 157 -10.17 -10.26 2.86
CA GLN A 157 -11.42 -9.72 2.30
C GLN A 157 -11.98 -10.62 1.19
N GLN A 158 -11.12 -11.20 0.35
CA GLN A 158 -11.55 -12.15 -0.68
C GLN A 158 -12.17 -13.41 -0.07
N GLN A 159 -11.63 -13.88 1.05
CA GLN A 159 -12.10 -15.08 1.74
C GLN A 159 -13.36 -14.83 2.58
N TYR A 160 -13.50 -13.63 3.18
CA TYR A 160 -14.60 -13.27 4.07
C TYR A 160 -15.20 -11.88 3.71
N PRO A 161 -15.84 -11.75 2.53
CA PRO A 161 -16.36 -10.45 2.08
C PRO A 161 -17.45 -9.89 3.00
N GLN A 162 -18.22 -10.76 3.66
CA GLN A 162 -19.29 -10.38 4.58
C GLN A 162 -18.76 -9.72 5.87
N TRP A 163 -17.51 -9.96 6.24
CA TRP A 163 -16.91 -9.40 7.45
C TRP A 163 -16.27 -8.02 7.21
N LEU A 164 -16.01 -7.67 5.93
CA LEU A 164 -15.37 -6.43 5.52
C LEU A 164 -16.16 -5.71 4.39
N PRO A 165 -17.46 -5.38 4.59
CA PRO A 165 -18.31 -4.77 3.55
C PRO A 165 -17.88 -3.35 3.18
N PHE A 166 -17.03 -2.72 3.99
CA PHE A 166 -16.49 -1.38 3.78
C PHE A 166 -15.21 -1.37 2.93
N VAL A 167 -14.83 -2.50 2.33
CA VAL A 167 -13.63 -2.64 1.50
C VAL A 167 -14.03 -2.90 0.04
N ASP A 168 -13.70 -1.96 -0.85
CA ASP A 168 -13.80 -2.13 -2.30
C ASP A 168 -12.43 -2.50 -2.86
N THR A 169 -12.19 -3.80 -3.02
CA THR A 169 -10.99 -4.30 -3.68
C THR A 169 -11.29 -4.56 -5.15
N ARG A 170 -10.52 -3.94 -6.05
CA ARG A 170 -9.88 -4.57 -7.24
C ARG A 170 -9.39 -3.50 -8.22
N TYR A 171 -8.23 -2.91 -7.93
CA TYR A 171 -7.43 -2.29 -9.00
C TYR A 171 -5.97 -2.72 -8.80
N GLY A 172 -5.51 -3.57 -9.70
CA GLY A 172 -4.08 -3.71 -9.95
C GLY A 172 -3.69 -2.54 -10.83
N SER A 173 -2.71 -1.77 -10.39
CA SER A 173 -2.10 -0.75 -11.21
C SER A 173 -0.67 -1.17 -11.50
N GLY A 174 -0.23 -0.98 -12.73
CA GLY A 174 1.15 -1.15 -13.14
C GLY A 174 1.64 0.15 -13.76
N ALA A 175 2.89 0.52 -13.47
CA ALA A 175 3.61 1.54 -14.21
C ALA A 175 4.82 0.91 -14.85
N TYR A 176 5.16 1.34 -16.07
CA TYR A 176 6.33 0.86 -16.79
C TYR A 176 7.02 2.02 -17.50
N LEU A 177 8.34 1.95 -17.57
CA LEU A 177 9.17 2.89 -18.33
C LEU A 177 10.39 2.16 -18.92
N PRO A 178 10.96 2.67 -20.03
CA PRO A 178 12.23 2.22 -20.58
C PRO A 178 13.35 2.16 -19.53
N LEU A 179 14.15 1.10 -19.58
CA LEU A 179 15.40 0.96 -18.82
C LEU A 179 16.50 1.76 -19.49
N ILE A 180 16.96 2.80 -18.81
CA ILE A 180 18.01 3.71 -19.27
C ILE A 180 19.19 3.54 -18.33
N ASP A 181 20.40 3.49 -18.87
CA ASP A 181 21.61 3.39 -18.06
C ASP A 181 21.82 4.67 -17.23
N GLY A 182 21.92 4.51 -15.91
CA GLY A 182 21.95 5.62 -14.96
C GLY A 182 20.59 6.30 -14.76
N GLY A 183 19.52 5.75 -15.32
CA GLY A 183 18.17 6.30 -15.22
C GLY A 183 17.63 6.21 -13.80
N ARG A 184 17.02 7.30 -13.32
CA ARG A 184 16.32 7.35 -12.03
C ARG A 184 14.86 7.69 -12.22
N TYR A 185 14.01 6.90 -11.57
CA TYR A 185 12.57 6.94 -11.74
C TYR A 185 11.90 7.14 -10.39
N GLU A 186 10.86 7.96 -10.39
CA GLU A 186 9.97 8.13 -9.26
C GLU A 186 8.61 7.53 -9.62
N VAL A 187 8.11 6.64 -8.76
CA VAL A 187 6.78 6.05 -8.89
C VAL A 187 5.89 6.65 -7.83
N MET A 188 4.79 7.22 -8.29
CA MET A 188 3.79 7.87 -7.46
C MET A 188 2.45 7.13 -7.57
N LEU A 189 1.71 7.09 -6.47
CA LEU A 189 0.37 6.56 -6.45
C LEU A 189 -0.65 7.70 -6.35
N HIS A 190 -1.45 7.84 -7.39
CA HIS A 190 -2.56 8.78 -7.40
C HIS A 190 -3.65 8.31 -6.43
N PRO A 191 -4.32 9.21 -5.69
CA PRO A 191 -5.45 8.88 -4.80
C PRO A 191 -6.59 8.05 -5.43
N ARG A 192 -6.71 8.04 -6.76
CA ARG A 192 -7.72 7.25 -7.49
C ARG A 192 -7.31 5.78 -7.70
N GLY A 193 -6.08 5.42 -7.34
CA GLY A 193 -5.53 4.06 -7.38
C GLY A 193 -4.64 3.75 -8.59
N GLY A 194 -4.24 4.77 -9.36
CA GLY A 194 -3.32 4.61 -10.49
C GLY A 194 -1.87 4.88 -10.09
N LEU A 195 -0.96 4.01 -10.49
CA LEU A 195 0.48 4.23 -10.45
C LEU A 195 0.89 5.07 -11.65
N VAL A 196 1.73 6.05 -11.39
CA VAL A 196 2.35 6.90 -12.40
C VAL A 196 3.85 6.85 -12.17
N ALA A 197 4.62 6.57 -13.22
CA ALA A 197 6.07 6.62 -13.17
C ALA A 197 6.57 7.79 -14.01
N ARG A 198 7.64 8.44 -13.56
CA ARG A 198 8.31 9.52 -14.29
C ARG A 198 9.79 9.55 -13.99
N GLY A 199 10.58 10.15 -14.88
CA GLY A 199 12.00 10.44 -14.60
C GLY A 199 12.12 11.39 -13.40
N SER A 200 12.95 11.01 -12.42
CA SER A 200 13.18 11.83 -11.21
C SER A 200 14.19 12.96 -11.45
N ASP A 201 15.03 12.84 -12.48
CA ASP A 201 15.99 13.87 -12.91
C ASP A 201 15.83 14.23 -14.39
N ASP A 202 16.45 15.35 -14.77
CA ASP A 202 16.35 15.89 -16.13
C ASP A 202 16.99 14.98 -17.18
N PHE A 203 18.08 14.29 -16.83
CA PHE A 203 18.73 13.30 -17.71
C PHE A 203 17.75 12.19 -18.09
N THR A 204 17.07 11.61 -17.10
CA THR A 204 16.14 10.51 -17.31
C THR A 204 14.90 11.00 -18.05
N ARG A 205 14.38 12.20 -17.75
CA ARG A 205 13.23 12.77 -18.48
C ARG A 205 13.55 12.97 -19.96
N GLN A 206 14.69 13.59 -20.25
CA GLN A 206 15.11 13.84 -21.62
C GLN A 206 15.35 12.53 -22.38
N ALA A 207 15.99 11.55 -21.75
CA ALA A 207 16.20 10.24 -22.35
C ALA A 207 14.90 9.44 -22.57
N LEU A 208 13.85 9.72 -21.81
CA LEU A 208 12.51 9.17 -22.04
C LEU A 208 11.83 9.86 -23.23
N ASP A 209 11.90 11.19 -23.31
CA ASP A 209 11.31 11.98 -24.40
C ASP A 209 11.99 11.69 -25.76
N ASP A 210 13.31 11.48 -25.77
CA ASP A 210 14.08 11.13 -26.98
C ASP A 210 13.83 9.67 -27.45
N GLY A 211 13.25 8.84 -26.58
CA GLY A 211 13.01 7.42 -26.81
C GLY A 211 11.59 7.06 -27.29
N GLU A 212 10.65 8.02 -27.27
CA GLU A 212 9.30 7.92 -27.86
C GLU A 212 9.29 8.23 -29.37
#